data_AF-A0A263NMD2-F1
#
_entry.id   AF-A0A263NMD2-F1
#
_cell.length_a   1.000
_cell.length_b   1.000
_cell.length_c   1.000
_cell.angle_alpha   90.00
_cell.angle_beta   90.00
_cell.angle_gamma   90.00
#
_symmetry.space_group_name_H-M   'P 1'
#
loop_
_entity.id
_entity.type
_entity.pdbx_description
1 polymer ?
#
loop_
_entity_poly.entity_id
_entity_poly.type
_entity_poly.pdbx_seq_one_letter_code
_entity_poly.pdbx_strand_id
1 'polypeptide(L)'
;MMDHTALNPTLSKSAKVIELNYLDTSSLEKLISGAVLAIRVPQFASEKTSAQLSHTLDETATLEQYSHETYENGRVVQHFYGVHRWGTPFNSTYGKAAGSDAQHKYYADAAHMRSVIDSICAPEKPPIQLLMEQLQDIWPQGAVAAAFQGQPMFCGIIRAMFPETAHLSEKVPHVDCLPLSIAELEHQFSANIYIETPPAGGELVIWDTEAFAYDEVKRFEGAQLPEHRLQKPLRIQPRKNELVIINTRRPHAICGFDSGKRISMQSFIGYNAGEPFYFWC
;
A
#
# COMPACT_ATOMS: atom_id res chain seq x y z
N MET A 1 21.75 -30.20 37.00
CA MET A 1 21.31 -28.87 37.48
C MET A 1 21.53 -27.92 36.34
N MET A 2 20.43 -27.43 35.78
CA MET A 2 20.40 -26.48 34.67
C MET A 2 20.95 -25.14 35.15
N ASP A 3 21.75 -24.47 34.32
CA ASP A 3 21.83 -23.02 34.37
C ASP A 3 21.50 -22.47 32.98
N HIS A 4 20.49 -21.62 32.97
CA HIS A 4 19.81 -21.08 31.81
C HIS A 4 20.51 -19.80 31.38
N THR A 5 21.46 -19.90 30.46
CA THR A 5 21.89 -18.72 29.69
C THR A 5 20.79 -18.36 28.70
N ALA A 6 20.16 -17.22 28.94
CA ALA A 6 19.16 -16.59 28.10
C ALA A 6 19.64 -16.48 26.64
N LEU A 7 18.99 -17.24 25.77
CA LEU A 7 19.07 -17.05 24.33
C LEU A 7 18.20 -15.84 23.97
N ASN A 8 18.85 -14.73 23.62
CA ASN A 8 18.20 -13.63 22.92
C ASN A 8 17.61 -14.16 21.60
N PRO A 9 16.31 -13.99 21.33
CA PRO A 9 15.76 -14.37 20.05
C PRO A 9 16.19 -13.36 18.98
N THR A 10 17.07 -13.80 18.08
CA THR A 10 17.32 -13.12 16.79
C THR A 10 16.01 -13.07 16.00
N LEU A 11 15.52 -11.86 15.71
CA LEU A 11 14.37 -11.62 14.85
C LEU A 11 14.59 -12.26 13.47
N SER A 12 13.61 -13.07 13.06
CA SER A 12 13.59 -13.91 11.85
C SER A 12 13.81 -13.11 10.56
N LYS A 13 14.97 -13.32 9.90
CA LYS A 13 15.11 -13.15 8.44
C LYS A 13 14.42 -14.33 7.75
N SER A 14 13.11 -14.23 7.52
CA SER A 14 12.41 -15.20 6.69
C SER A 14 12.95 -15.11 5.26
N ALA A 15 13.25 -16.24 4.61
CA ALA A 15 13.71 -16.27 3.20
C ALA A 15 12.70 -15.62 2.21
N LYS A 16 11.47 -15.36 2.68
CA LYS A 16 10.38 -14.74 1.93
C LYS A 16 10.33 -13.20 2.07
N VAL A 17 11.23 -12.58 2.83
CA VAL A 17 11.34 -11.12 2.96
C VAL A 17 12.77 -10.72 2.68
N ILE A 18 12.95 -9.71 1.84
CA ILE A 18 14.25 -9.12 1.60
C ILE A 18 14.28 -7.69 2.14
N GLU A 19 15.28 -7.41 2.96
CA GLU A 19 15.58 -6.08 3.49
C GLU A 19 16.89 -5.61 2.88
N LEU A 20 16.85 -4.44 2.23
CA LEU A 20 17.94 -3.86 1.45
C LEU A 20 18.05 -2.36 1.75
N ASN A 21 19.23 -1.78 1.53
CA ASN A 21 19.43 -0.33 1.72
C ASN A 21 18.88 0.49 0.55
N TYR A 22 18.87 -0.09 -0.66
CA TYR A 22 18.37 0.53 -1.89
C TYR A 22 17.72 -0.54 -2.76
N LEU A 23 16.69 -0.17 -3.52
CA LEU A 23 16.10 -1.06 -4.51
C LEU A 23 17.09 -1.40 -5.62
N ASP A 24 17.06 -2.64 -6.08
CA ASP A 24 17.79 -3.10 -7.25
C ASP A 24 16.88 -3.96 -8.15
N THR A 25 17.27 -4.14 -9.40
CA THR A 25 16.51 -4.92 -10.39
C THR A 25 16.24 -6.36 -9.89
N SER A 26 17.22 -6.99 -9.23
CA SER A 26 17.09 -8.38 -8.75
C SER A 26 16.02 -8.53 -7.66
N SER A 27 15.89 -7.55 -6.78
CA SER A 27 14.88 -7.52 -5.73
C SER A 27 13.47 -7.43 -6.32
N LEU A 28 13.29 -6.61 -7.36
CA LEU A 28 12.01 -6.47 -8.08
C LEU A 28 11.66 -7.75 -8.84
N GLU A 29 12.61 -8.37 -9.53
CA GLU A 29 12.41 -9.65 -10.22
C GLU A 29 11.97 -10.76 -9.25
N LYS A 30 12.55 -10.81 -8.04
CA LYS A 30 12.14 -11.74 -6.99
C LYS A 30 10.71 -11.48 -6.49
N LEU A 31 10.30 -10.21 -6.42
CA LEU A 31 8.93 -9.86 -6.03
C LEU A 31 7.92 -10.20 -7.14
N ILE A 32 8.25 -9.88 -8.39
CA ILE A 32 7.43 -10.18 -9.58
C ILE A 32 7.22 -11.69 -9.72
N SER A 33 8.30 -12.47 -9.66
CA SER A 33 8.23 -13.94 -9.73
C SER A 33 7.56 -14.60 -8.50
N GLY A 34 7.30 -13.83 -7.44
CA GLY A 34 6.74 -14.34 -6.19
C GLY A 34 7.71 -15.16 -5.35
N ALA A 35 9.02 -15.11 -5.64
CA ALA A 35 10.07 -15.73 -4.84
C ALA A 35 10.14 -15.12 -3.43
N VAL A 36 9.84 -13.83 -3.31
CA VAL A 36 9.67 -13.11 -2.04
C VAL A 36 8.25 -12.55 -1.94
N LEU A 37 7.76 -12.37 -0.71
CA LEU A 37 6.47 -11.77 -0.38
C LEU A 37 6.55 -10.26 -0.22
N ALA A 38 7.71 -9.78 0.24
CA ALA A 38 7.91 -8.38 0.52
C ALA A 38 9.35 -7.93 0.28
N ILE A 39 9.47 -6.71 -0.21
CA ILE A 39 10.71 -5.93 -0.21
C ILE A 39 10.59 -4.88 0.89
N ARG A 40 11.67 -4.68 1.66
CA ARG A 40 11.79 -3.68 2.70
C ARG A 40 13.01 -2.81 2.46
N VAL A 41 12.83 -1.49 2.53
CA VAL A 41 13.93 -0.51 2.47
C VAL A 41 13.81 0.42 3.68
N PRO A 42 14.57 0.17 4.76
CA PRO A 42 14.59 1.05 5.92
C PRO A 42 15.15 2.43 5.57
N GLN A 43 14.74 3.47 6.30
CA GLN A 43 15.24 4.84 6.13
C GLN A 43 15.08 5.37 4.69
N PHE A 44 14.03 4.93 4.01
CA PHE A 44 13.66 5.36 2.66
C PHE A 44 13.21 6.82 2.61
N ALA A 45 12.33 7.23 3.53
CA ALA A 45 11.96 8.63 3.70
C ALA A 45 12.94 9.35 4.63
N SER A 46 13.18 10.64 4.42
CA SER A 46 13.97 11.42 5.38
C SER A 46 13.14 11.67 6.65
N GLU A 47 13.81 11.72 7.80
CA GLU A 47 13.15 12.05 9.07
C GLU A 47 12.49 13.43 9.02
N LYS A 48 13.12 14.38 8.32
CA LYS A 48 12.61 15.73 8.12
C LYS A 48 11.29 15.73 7.36
N THR A 49 11.24 15.08 6.19
CA THR A 49 10.04 14.98 5.36
C THR A 49 8.90 14.28 6.12
N SER A 50 9.21 13.17 6.79
CA SER A 50 8.20 12.46 7.58
C SER A 50 7.67 13.27 8.75
N ALA A 51 8.53 14.02 9.45
CA ALA A 51 8.10 14.91 10.53
C ALA A 51 7.20 16.05 10.02
N GLN A 52 7.52 16.64 8.86
CA GLN A 52 6.70 17.69 8.24
C GLN A 52 5.32 17.15 7.83
N LEU A 53 5.28 16.00 7.14
CA LEU A 53 4.02 15.36 6.74
C LEU A 53 3.16 15.01 7.96
N SER A 54 3.75 14.39 8.97
CA SER A 54 3.09 14.06 10.25
C SER A 54 2.49 15.29 10.93
N HIS A 55 3.29 16.35 11.06
CA HIS A 55 2.86 17.60 11.68
C HIS A 55 1.72 18.27 10.90
N THR A 56 1.82 18.37 9.58
CA THR A 56 0.77 18.97 8.74
C THR A 56 -0.53 18.16 8.79
N LEU A 57 -0.43 16.83 8.86
CA LEU A 57 -1.59 15.95 9.03
C LEU A 57 -2.35 16.25 10.33
N ASP A 58 -1.63 16.45 11.44
CA ASP A 58 -2.23 16.75 12.73
C ASP A 58 -2.88 18.14 12.77
N GLU A 59 -2.34 19.12 12.05
CA GLU A 59 -2.81 20.51 12.12
C GLU A 59 -3.89 20.86 11.10
N THR A 60 -3.79 20.35 9.87
CA THR A 60 -4.52 20.93 8.73
C THR A 60 -5.22 19.91 7.85
N ALA A 61 -4.85 18.62 7.92
CA ALA A 61 -5.45 17.64 7.04
C ALA A 61 -6.91 17.35 7.43
N THR A 62 -7.78 17.38 6.42
CA THR A 62 -9.13 16.84 6.56
C THR A 62 -9.09 15.38 6.15
N LEU A 63 -9.06 14.49 7.14
CA LEU A 63 -9.07 13.05 6.93
C LEU A 63 -10.49 12.56 6.64
N GLU A 64 -10.63 11.79 5.57
CA GLU A 64 -11.87 11.12 5.21
C GLU A 64 -11.75 9.62 5.45
N GLN A 65 -12.86 8.92 5.65
CA GLN A 65 -12.84 7.46 5.75
C GLN A 65 -12.43 6.83 4.41
N TYR A 66 -11.57 5.83 4.46
CA TYR A 66 -11.26 4.95 3.34
C TYR A 66 -12.15 3.71 3.43
N SER A 67 -13.20 3.67 2.61
CA SER A 67 -14.12 2.54 2.54
C SER A 67 -13.68 1.51 1.51
N HIS A 68 -14.00 0.25 1.79
CA HIS A 68 -13.77 -0.87 0.87
C HIS A 68 -15.11 -1.36 0.33
N GLU A 69 -15.14 -1.62 -0.97
CA GLU A 69 -16.28 -2.21 -1.65
C GLU A 69 -16.30 -3.71 -1.40
N THR A 70 -17.46 -4.21 -0.94
CA THR A 70 -17.74 -5.64 -0.86
C THR A 70 -19.06 -5.93 -1.56
N TYR A 71 -19.23 -7.15 -2.05
CA TYR A 71 -20.49 -7.62 -2.62
C TYR A 71 -21.22 -8.48 -1.60
N GLU A 72 -22.36 -8.01 -1.12
CA GLU A 72 -23.22 -8.72 -0.18
C GLU A 72 -24.59 -8.93 -0.81
N ASN A 73 -25.01 -10.19 -0.96
CA ASN A 73 -26.31 -10.56 -1.58
C ASN A 73 -26.55 -9.85 -2.92
N GLY A 74 -25.51 -9.75 -3.77
CA GLY A 74 -25.56 -9.10 -5.08
C GLY A 74 -25.61 -7.57 -5.05
N ARG A 75 -25.37 -6.92 -3.90
CA ARG A 75 -25.31 -5.45 -3.77
C ARG A 75 -23.92 -5.00 -3.32
N VAL A 76 -23.50 -3.83 -3.79
CA VAL A 76 -22.25 -3.20 -3.33
C VAL A 76 -22.50 -2.55 -1.97
N VAL A 77 -21.70 -2.92 -0.96
CA VAL A 77 -21.70 -2.35 0.39
C VAL A 77 -20.32 -1.77 0.69
N GLN A 78 -20.29 -0.56 1.25
CA GLN A 78 -19.06 0.14 1.63
C GLN A 78 -18.78 -0.10 3.12
N HIS A 79 -17.63 -0.71 3.42
CA HIS A 79 -17.20 -0.94 4.81
C HIS A 79 -16.02 -0.07 5.20
N PHE A 80 -16.09 0.48 6.40
CA PHE A 80 -14.98 1.19 7.02
C PHE A 80 -14.21 0.26 7.96
N TYR A 81 -12.93 0.04 7.66
CA TYR A 81 -12.05 -0.84 8.42
C TYR A 81 -10.98 -0.07 9.22
N GLY A 82 -11.31 1.13 9.71
CA GLY A 82 -10.42 1.90 10.58
C GLY A 82 -9.27 2.65 9.88
N VAL A 83 -9.36 2.78 8.55
CA VAL A 83 -8.35 3.47 7.73
C VAL A 83 -8.91 4.79 7.24
N HIS A 84 -8.26 5.89 7.58
CA HIS A 84 -8.55 7.20 7.03
C HIS A 84 -7.58 7.54 5.90
N ARG A 85 -7.96 8.50 5.06
CA ARG A 85 -7.19 8.96 3.91
C ARG A 85 -7.09 10.49 3.85
N TRP A 86 -6.00 10.99 3.26
CA TRP A 86 -5.89 12.36 2.80
C TRP A 86 -5.61 12.40 1.31
N GLY A 87 -6.57 12.94 0.54
CA GLY A 87 -6.66 12.83 -0.92
C GLY A 87 -7.77 11.88 -1.35
N THR A 88 -8.15 11.87 -2.63
CA THR A 88 -9.26 11.05 -3.17
C THR A 88 -8.69 9.81 -3.85
N PRO A 89 -9.12 8.59 -3.47
CA PRO A 89 -8.57 7.36 -4.02
C PRO A 89 -9.22 7.03 -5.36
N PHE A 90 -8.46 6.44 -6.28
CA PHE A 90 -8.96 6.18 -7.62
C PHE A 90 -10.14 5.19 -7.67
N ASN A 91 -10.24 4.30 -6.68
CA ASN A 91 -11.37 3.38 -6.57
C ASN A 91 -12.73 4.09 -6.43
N SER A 92 -12.76 5.38 -6.03
CA SER A 92 -14.00 6.18 -6.03
C SER A 92 -14.59 6.38 -7.44
N THR A 93 -13.82 6.10 -8.49
CA THR A 93 -14.25 6.21 -9.89
C THR A 93 -14.73 4.87 -10.49
N TYR A 94 -14.59 3.76 -9.75
CA TYR A 94 -14.92 2.43 -10.28
C TYR A 94 -16.41 2.30 -10.61
N GLY A 95 -16.69 1.66 -11.75
CA GLY A 95 -18.05 1.48 -12.26
C GLY A 95 -18.77 2.78 -12.66
N LYS A 96 -18.11 3.94 -12.62
CA LYS A 96 -18.67 5.22 -13.06
C LYS A 96 -18.43 5.44 -14.54
N ALA A 97 -19.35 6.14 -15.20
CA ALA A 97 -19.20 6.51 -16.60
C ALA A 97 -18.00 7.47 -16.79
N ALA A 98 -17.38 7.41 -17.96
CA ALA A 98 -16.39 8.40 -18.37
C ALA A 98 -17.03 9.80 -18.42
N GLY A 99 -16.29 10.81 -17.97
CA GLY A 99 -16.76 12.19 -17.81
C GLY A 99 -17.72 12.41 -16.64
N SER A 100 -17.86 11.44 -15.72
CA SER A 100 -18.71 11.61 -14.54
C SER A 100 -18.13 12.59 -13.53
N ASP A 101 -18.99 13.14 -12.67
CA ASP A 101 -18.57 14.03 -11.58
C ASP A 101 -17.55 13.38 -10.65
N ALA A 102 -17.66 12.07 -10.41
CA ALA A 102 -16.69 11.31 -9.62
C ALA A 102 -15.30 11.33 -10.26
N GLN A 103 -15.23 11.18 -11.58
CA GLN A 103 -13.97 11.24 -12.32
C GLN A 103 -13.39 12.65 -12.32
N HIS A 104 -14.20 13.67 -12.61
CA HIS A 104 -13.77 15.07 -12.58
C HIS A 104 -13.25 15.47 -11.19
N LYS A 105 -13.98 15.06 -10.13
CA LYS A 105 -13.57 15.30 -8.75
C LYS A 105 -12.23 14.64 -8.46
N TYR A 106 -12.06 13.35 -8.80
CA TYR A 106 -10.79 12.64 -8.57
C TYR A 106 -9.60 13.36 -9.21
N TYR A 107 -9.68 13.77 -10.48
CA TYR A 107 -8.54 14.43 -11.14
C TYR A 107 -8.30 15.87 -10.64
N ALA A 108 -9.35 16.60 -10.28
CA ALA A 108 -9.20 17.90 -9.64
C ALA A 108 -8.48 17.77 -8.28
N ASP A 109 -8.91 16.81 -7.45
CA ASP A 109 -8.30 16.52 -6.16
C ASP A 109 -6.87 16.00 -6.33
N ALA A 110 -6.61 15.16 -7.32
CA ALA A 110 -5.28 14.65 -7.65
C ALA A 110 -4.27 15.76 -7.94
N ALA A 111 -4.67 16.75 -8.76
CA ALA A 111 -3.83 17.89 -9.07
C ALA A 111 -3.59 18.78 -7.84
N HIS A 112 -4.64 19.02 -7.04
CA HIS A 112 -4.53 19.78 -5.80
C HIS A 112 -3.61 19.11 -4.79
N MET A 113 -3.83 17.82 -4.50
CA MET A 113 -3.06 17.05 -3.54
C MET A 113 -1.59 16.93 -3.93
N ARG A 114 -1.28 16.81 -5.22
CA ARG A 114 0.11 16.86 -5.70
C ARG A 114 0.79 18.16 -5.29
N SER A 115 0.17 19.30 -5.58
CA SER A 115 0.70 20.62 -5.21
C SER A 115 0.87 20.78 -3.69
N VAL A 116 -0.10 20.30 -2.91
CA VAL A 116 -0.04 20.33 -1.43
C VAL A 116 1.13 19.50 -0.91
N ILE A 117 1.25 18.24 -1.34
CA ILE A 117 2.30 17.33 -0.88
C ILE A 117 3.69 17.81 -1.32
N ASP A 118 3.83 18.30 -2.56
CA ASP A 118 5.07 18.91 -3.06
C ASP A 118 5.48 20.11 -2.19
N SER A 119 4.53 20.97 -1.82
CA SER A 119 4.79 22.14 -0.98
C SER A 119 5.22 21.76 0.44
N ILE A 120 4.63 20.71 1.02
CA ILE A 120 4.98 20.23 2.37
C ILE A 120 6.39 19.64 2.39
N CYS A 121 6.75 18.88 1.35
CA CYS A 121 8.04 18.19 1.29
C CYS A 121 9.19 19.13 0.89
N ALA A 122 8.90 20.27 0.25
CA ALA A 122 9.90 21.21 -0.22
C ALA A 122 10.90 21.63 0.90
N PRO A 123 12.22 21.72 0.59
CA PRO A 123 12.84 21.57 -0.73
C PRO A 123 13.13 20.11 -1.15
N GLU A 124 12.80 19.12 -0.33
CA GLU A 124 12.93 17.71 -0.67
C GLU A 124 11.75 17.28 -1.56
N LYS A 125 11.91 16.16 -2.29
CA LYS A 125 10.82 15.57 -3.05
C LYS A 125 9.96 14.70 -2.14
N PRO A 126 8.65 14.58 -2.40
CA PRO A 126 7.82 13.58 -1.74
C PRO A 126 8.43 12.17 -1.87
N PRO A 127 8.36 11.33 -0.82
CA PRO A 127 8.97 10.01 -0.85
C PRO A 127 8.47 9.13 -2.01
N ILE A 128 7.20 9.27 -2.41
CA ILE A 128 6.68 8.51 -3.55
C ILE A 128 7.36 8.91 -4.88
N GLN A 129 7.73 10.18 -5.05
CA GLN A 129 8.45 10.63 -6.25
C GLN A 129 9.87 10.08 -6.26
N LEU A 130 10.54 10.04 -5.09
CA LEU A 130 11.84 9.38 -4.96
C LEU A 130 11.78 7.89 -5.33
N LEU A 131 10.70 7.19 -4.97
CA LEU A 131 10.49 5.80 -5.37
C LEU A 131 10.33 5.66 -6.89
N MET A 132 9.50 6.51 -7.50
CA MET A 132 9.31 6.49 -8.94
C MET A 132 10.63 6.76 -9.68
N GLU A 133 11.45 7.71 -9.20
CA GLU A 133 12.77 8.02 -9.77
C GLU A 133 13.74 6.83 -9.63
N GLN A 134 13.78 6.18 -8.46
CA GLN A 134 14.61 4.99 -8.29
C GLN A 134 14.20 3.87 -9.23
N LEU A 135 12.91 3.60 -9.39
CA LEU A 135 12.43 2.59 -10.35
C LEU A 135 12.68 3.02 -11.80
N GLN A 136 12.60 4.31 -12.10
CA GLN A 136 12.95 4.86 -13.41
C GLN A 136 14.41 4.59 -13.77
N ASP A 137 15.31 4.63 -12.77
CA ASP A 137 16.75 4.42 -12.96
C ASP A 137 17.15 2.94 -13.05
N ILE A 138 16.51 2.05 -12.27
CA ILE A 138 16.93 0.64 -12.17
C ILE A 138 16.12 -0.32 -13.05
N TRP A 139 14.97 0.10 -13.57
CA TRP A 139 14.12 -0.72 -14.43
C TRP A 139 14.25 -0.28 -15.89
N PRO A 140 14.50 -1.19 -16.87
CA PRO A 140 14.78 -0.78 -18.25
C PRO A 140 13.68 0.04 -18.92
N GLN A 141 12.41 -0.25 -18.60
CA GLN A 141 11.26 0.51 -19.10
C GLN A 141 10.89 1.70 -18.22
N GLY A 142 11.48 1.78 -17.02
CA GLY A 142 11.27 2.84 -16.06
C GLY A 142 9.98 2.76 -15.27
N ALA A 143 9.52 3.92 -14.79
CA ALA A 143 8.32 4.04 -13.97
C ALA A 143 7.59 5.37 -14.25
N VAL A 144 6.27 5.31 -14.36
CA VAL A 144 5.43 6.46 -14.71
C VAL A 144 4.17 6.51 -13.84
N ALA A 145 3.60 7.71 -13.68
CA ALA A 145 2.23 7.82 -13.19
C ALA A 145 1.30 7.19 -14.24
N ALA A 146 0.39 6.33 -13.80
CA ALA A 146 -0.63 5.76 -14.66
C ALA A 146 -1.53 6.86 -15.23
N ALA A 147 -2.14 6.58 -16.38
CA ALA A 147 -3.10 7.47 -17.03
C ALA A 147 -4.26 6.67 -17.63
N PHE A 148 -4.84 5.76 -16.85
CA PHE A 148 -5.86 4.80 -17.33
C PHE A 148 -7.09 5.45 -17.96
N GLN A 149 -7.36 6.72 -17.65
CA GLN A 149 -8.46 7.47 -18.23
C GLN A 149 -7.99 8.75 -18.94
N GLY A 150 -6.77 8.73 -19.49
CA GLY A 150 -6.22 9.80 -20.33
C GLY A 150 -5.62 10.99 -19.59
N GLN A 151 -5.61 10.98 -18.25
CA GLN A 151 -4.96 12.00 -17.43
C GLN A 151 -4.02 11.36 -16.40
N PRO A 152 -2.86 11.99 -16.09
CA PRO A 152 -1.96 11.49 -15.06
C PRO A 152 -2.65 11.36 -13.71
N MET A 153 -2.53 10.18 -13.12
CA MET A 153 -3.14 9.84 -11.84
C MET A 153 -2.31 10.35 -10.66
N PHE A 154 -2.94 10.52 -9.50
CA PHE A 154 -2.21 10.82 -8.27
C PHE A 154 -1.45 9.58 -7.78
N CYS A 155 -0.33 9.82 -7.09
CA CYS A 155 0.49 8.79 -6.48
C CYS A 155 0.86 9.27 -5.07
N GLY A 156 0.83 8.39 -4.07
CA GLY A 156 1.23 8.75 -2.71
C GLY A 156 0.12 9.37 -1.87
N ILE A 157 -1.11 8.85 -1.96
CA ILE A 157 -2.16 9.18 -0.99
C ILE A 157 -1.68 8.86 0.43
N ILE A 158 -2.01 9.71 1.41
CA ILE A 158 -1.73 9.38 2.81
C ILE A 158 -2.85 8.52 3.35
N ARG A 159 -2.49 7.42 4.02
CA ARG A 159 -3.39 6.64 4.87
C ARG A 159 -2.99 6.78 6.33
N ALA A 160 -3.97 7.00 7.20
CA ALA A 160 -3.80 7.16 8.63
C ALA A 160 -4.75 6.25 9.41
N MET A 161 -4.24 5.57 10.43
CA MET A 161 -5.02 4.77 11.36
C MET A 161 -4.77 5.25 12.79
N PHE A 162 -5.80 5.11 13.62
CA PHE A 162 -5.79 5.53 15.01
C PHE A 162 -6.30 4.40 15.93
N PRO A 163 -5.88 4.35 17.21
CA PRO A 163 -6.17 3.23 18.11
C PRO A 163 -7.66 2.91 18.25
N GLU A 164 -8.52 3.93 18.22
CA GLU A 164 -9.97 3.82 18.42
C GLU A 164 -10.63 2.90 17.39
N THR A 165 -10.04 2.79 16.19
CA THR A 165 -10.60 2.03 15.07
C THR A 165 -9.63 1.00 14.48
N ALA A 166 -8.38 0.93 14.96
CA ALA A 166 -7.34 0.05 14.43
C ALA A 166 -7.73 -1.44 14.45
N HIS A 167 -8.47 -1.88 15.48
CA HIS A 167 -8.94 -3.25 15.64
C HIS A 167 -9.94 -3.70 14.55
N LEU A 168 -10.52 -2.77 13.78
CA LEU A 168 -11.40 -3.10 12.67
C LEU A 168 -10.62 -3.71 11.49
N SER A 169 -9.39 -3.27 11.27
CA SER A 169 -8.56 -3.73 10.15
C SER A 169 -8.02 -5.15 10.35
N GLU A 170 -7.85 -5.58 11.60
CA GLU A 170 -7.27 -6.89 11.93
C GLU A 170 -8.17 -8.07 11.55
N LYS A 171 -9.48 -7.85 11.50
CA LYS A 171 -10.47 -8.93 11.41
C LYS A 171 -10.66 -9.48 9.99
N VAL A 172 -10.11 -8.81 8.98
CA VAL A 172 -10.50 -9.06 7.58
C VAL A 172 -9.27 -8.98 6.67
N PRO A 173 -8.64 -10.12 6.31
CA PRO A 173 -7.69 -10.11 5.21
C PRO A 173 -8.40 -9.74 3.91
N HIS A 174 -7.77 -8.90 3.11
CA HIS A 174 -8.28 -8.48 1.82
C HIS A 174 -7.22 -8.62 0.74
N VAL A 175 -7.66 -8.40 -0.49
CA VAL A 175 -6.81 -8.31 -1.67
C VAL A 175 -7.21 -7.03 -2.40
N ASP A 176 -6.23 -6.31 -2.93
CA ASP A 176 -6.51 -5.21 -3.83
C ASP A 176 -6.22 -5.66 -5.26
N CYS A 177 -7.14 -5.37 -6.17
CA CYS A 177 -6.99 -5.66 -7.59
C CYS A 177 -7.70 -4.57 -8.39
N LEU A 178 -6.94 -3.83 -9.22
CA LEU A 178 -7.50 -2.89 -10.18
C LEU A 178 -8.49 -3.65 -11.07
N PRO A 179 -9.71 -3.14 -11.33
CA PRO A 179 -10.65 -3.84 -12.19
C PRO A 179 -10.10 -4.07 -13.60
N LEU A 180 -10.29 -5.27 -14.15
CA LEU A 180 -9.89 -5.63 -15.51
C LEU A 180 -10.45 -4.68 -16.59
N SER A 181 -11.61 -4.07 -16.33
CA SER A 181 -12.22 -3.08 -17.23
C SER A 181 -11.47 -1.75 -17.30
N ILE A 182 -10.51 -1.51 -16.40
CA ILE A 182 -9.68 -0.30 -16.38
C ILE A 182 -8.33 -0.58 -17.04
N ALA A 183 -7.63 -1.61 -16.56
CA ALA A 183 -6.40 -2.11 -17.17
C ALA A 183 -6.17 -3.57 -16.79
N GLU A 184 -5.56 -4.30 -17.71
CA GLU A 184 -5.05 -5.65 -17.48
C GLU A 184 -3.58 -5.57 -17.09
N LEU A 185 -3.27 -6.05 -15.88
CA LEU A 185 -1.94 -6.03 -15.28
C LEU A 185 -1.51 -7.45 -14.91
N GLU A 186 -0.34 -7.89 -15.36
CA GLU A 186 0.25 -9.17 -14.96
C GLU A 186 0.43 -9.23 -13.45
N HIS A 187 0.85 -8.12 -12.82
CA HIS A 187 0.99 -8.01 -11.38
C HIS A 187 0.54 -6.64 -10.85
N GLN A 188 0.03 -6.65 -9.62
CA GLN A 188 -0.25 -5.44 -8.85
C GLN A 188 0.46 -5.50 -7.51
N PHE A 189 1.14 -4.41 -7.17
CA PHE A 189 1.84 -4.22 -5.91
C PHE A 189 1.31 -2.99 -5.18
N SER A 190 1.61 -2.88 -3.89
CA SER A 190 1.54 -1.62 -3.16
C SER A 190 2.94 -1.24 -2.70
N ALA A 191 3.23 0.05 -2.72
CA ALA A 191 4.34 0.65 -2.01
C ALA A 191 3.79 1.46 -0.84
N ASN A 192 4.15 1.08 0.38
CA ASN A 192 3.80 1.79 1.60
C ASN A 192 5.07 2.36 2.21
N ILE A 193 5.16 3.69 2.24
CA ILE A 193 6.25 4.44 2.88
C ILE A 193 5.73 4.93 4.24
N TYR A 194 6.22 4.32 5.31
CA TYR A 194 5.74 4.56 6.67
C TYR A 194 6.29 5.86 7.22
N ILE A 195 5.39 6.82 7.47
CA ILE A 195 5.70 8.15 8.01
C ILE A 195 5.69 8.11 9.55
N GLU A 196 4.76 7.35 10.12
CA GLU A 196 4.67 7.06 11.55
C GLU A 196 4.22 5.62 11.75
N THR A 197 4.70 4.98 12.82
CA THR A 197 4.30 3.63 13.22
C THR A 197 3.98 3.60 14.71
N PRO A 198 2.97 2.83 15.15
CA PRO A 198 2.67 2.68 16.56
C PRO A 198 3.82 1.96 17.28
N PRO A 199 3.99 2.16 18.60
CA PRO A 199 5.07 1.53 19.37
C PRO A 199 4.95 0.00 19.46
N ALA A 200 3.73 -0.52 19.36
CA ALA A 200 3.42 -1.94 19.30
C ALA A 200 2.14 -2.16 18.46
N GLY A 201 2.01 -3.34 17.85
CA GLY A 201 0.90 -3.61 16.92
C GLY A 201 1.11 -2.95 15.56
N GLY A 202 0.04 -2.88 14.76
CA GLY A 202 0.07 -2.25 13.44
C GLY A 202 0.90 -3.00 12.39
N GLU A 203 1.27 -4.25 12.66
CA GLU A 203 2.02 -5.10 11.73
C GLU A 203 1.24 -5.30 10.43
N LEU A 204 1.98 -5.33 9.32
CA LEU A 204 1.47 -5.83 8.06
C LEU A 204 1.53 -7.35 8.07
N VAL A 205 0.39 -8.00 7.87
CA VAL A 205 0.26 -9.45 7.75
C VAL A 205 0.09 -9.80 6.27
N ILE A 206 0.87 -10.75 5.77
CA ILE A 206 0.83 -11.20 4.38
C ILE A 206 0.76 -12.73 4.38
N TRP A 207 -0.23 -13.31 3.73
CA TRP A 207 -0.32 -14.76 3.61
C TRP A 207 0.57 -15.24 2.46
N ASP A 208 1.36 -16.30 2.69
CA ASP A 208 2.19 -16.94 1.65
C ASP A 208 1.31 -17.80 0.73
N THR A 209 0.38 -17.15 0.06
CA THR A 209 -0.50 -17.75 -0.94
C THR A 209 -0.09 -17.22 -2.31
N GLU A 210 -0.23 -18.04 -3.35
CA GLU A 210 -0.12 -17.55 -4.72
C GLU A 210 -1.05 -16.34 -4.94
N ALA A 211 -0.58 -15.35 -5.70
CA ALA A 211 -1.38 -14.18 -6.02
C ALA A 211 -2.62 -14.60 -6.81
N PHE A 212 -3.80 -14.11 -6.42
CA PHE A 212 -5.03 -14.46 -7.10
C PHE A 212 -5.12 -13.81 -8.48
N ALA A 213 -5.71 -14.53 -9.42
CA ALA A 213 -6.05 -14.02 -10.74
C ALA A 213 -7.29 -13.12 -10.71
N TYR A 214 -7.50 -12.34 -11.77
CA TYR A 214 -8.65 -11.43 -11.89
C TYR A 214 -10.01 -12.11 -11.74
N ASP A 215 -10.19 -13.30 -12.32
CA ASP A 215 -11.44 -14.03 -12.27
C ASP A 215 -11.71 -14.62 -10.89
N GLU A 216 -10.66 -14.93 -10.13
CA GLU A 216 -10.75 -15.36 -8.74
C GLU A 216 -11.17 -14.21 -7.82
N VAL A 217 -10.52 -13.03 -7.96
CA VAL A 217 -10.83 -11.86 -7.14
C VAL A 217 -12.30 -11.43 -7.30
N LYS A 218 -12.84 -11.52 -8.52
CA LYS A 218 -14.27 -11.24 -8.80
C LYS A 218 -15.24 -12.19 -8.11
N ARG A 219 -14.80 -13.37 -7.68
CA ARG A 219 -15.64 -14.41 -7.05
C ARG A 219 -15.64 -14.32 -5.53
N PHE A 220 -14.82 -13.47 -4.93
CA PHE A 220 -14.83 -13.31 -3.48
C PHE A 220 -16.12 -12.59 -3.06
N GLU A 221 -17.05 -13.35 -2.48
CA GLU A 221 -18.27 -12.80 -1.89
C GLU A 221 -17.94 -12.15 -0.54
N GLY A 222 -18.37 -10.91 -0.35
CA GLY A 222 -18.00 -10.13 0.83
C GLY A 222 -16.48 -9.98 0.97
N ALA A 223 -15.98 -10.16 2.20
CA ALA A 223 -14.56 -10.17 2.50
C ALA A 223 -14.03 -11.58 2.84
N GLN A 224 -14.72 -12.63 2.37
CA GLN A 224 -14.34 -14.02 2.66
C GLN A 224 -13.38 -14.54 1.61
N LEU A 225 -12.14 -14.79 2.02
CA LEU A 225 -11.11 -15.42 1.20
C LEU A 225 -11.14 -16.94 1.39
N PRO A 226 -10.73 -17.73 0.37
CA PRO A 226 -10.74 -19.19 0.45
C PRO A 226 -9.77 -19.70 1.54
N GLU A 227 -10.30 -20.05 2.71
CA GLU A 227 -9.52 -20.43 3.90
C GLU A 227 -8.47 -21.52 3.62
N HIS A 228 -8.81 -22.51 2.80
CA HIS A 228 -7.92 -23.61 2.43
C HIS A 228 -6.64 -23.17 1.69
N ARG A 229 -6.62 -21.94 1.13
CA ARG A 229 -5.44 -21.35 0.48
C ARG A 229 -4.64 -20.45 1.39
N LEU A 230 -5.18 -20.05 2.55
CA LEU A 230 -4.50 -19.16 3.49
C LEU A 230 -3.42 -19.94 4.24
N GLN A 231 -2.20 -19.90 3.70
CA GLN A 231 -1.03 -20.51 4.34
C GLN A 231 -0.60 -19.72 5.59
N LYS A 232 0.48 -20.17 6.25
CA LYS A 232 1.03 -19.47 7.42
C LYS A 232 1.35 -18.01 7.04
N PRO A 233 0.76 -17.02 7.72
CA PRO A 233 1.04 -15.64 7.42
C PRO A 233 2.43 -15.24 7.93
N LEU A 234 3.07 -14.39 7.15
CA LEU A 234 4.23 -13.60 7.53
C LEU A 234 3.75 -12.30 8.17
N ARG A 235 4.45 -11.85 9.22
CA ARG A 235 4.21 -10.55 9.86
C ARG A 235 5.42 -9.66 9.68
N ILE A 236 5.18 -8.42 9.28
CA ILE A 236 6.19 -7.37 9.15
C ILE A 236 5.79 -6.26 10.13
N GLN A 237 6.63 -6.01 11.14
CA GLN A 237 6.56 -4.77 11.91
C GLN A 237 7.26 -3.68 11.09
N PRO A 238 6.51 -2.75 10.47
CA PRO A 238 7.13 -1.65 9.75
C PRO A 238 7.84 -0.72 10.72
N ARG A 239 8.92 -0.10 10.25
CA ARG A 239 9.65 0.95 10.96
C ARG A 239 9.24 2.32 10.41
N LYS A 240 9.36 3.36 11.23
CA LYS A 240 9.31 4.74 10.73
C LYS A 240 10.33 4.92 9.59
N ASN A 241 9.92 5.65 8.57
CA ASN A 241 10.66 5.95 7.35
C ASN A 241 10.96 4.73 6.46
N GLU A 242 10.34 3.58 6.70
CA GLU A 242 10.55 2.39 5.88
C GLU A 242 9.64 2.37 4.65
N LEU A 243 10.16 1.92 3.52
CA LEU A 243 9.37 1.47 2.38
C LEU A 243 9.13 -0.04 2.51
N VAL A 244 7.88 -0.47 2.33
CA VAL A 244 7.52 -1.89 2.15
C VAL A 244 6.73 -2.04 0.87
N ILE A 245 7.17 -2.97 0.00
CA ILE A 245 6.48 -3.31 -1.25
C ILE A 245 5.98 -4.76 -1.18
N ILE A 246 4.69 -4.98 -1.49
CA ILE A 246 4.06 -6.31 -1.51
C ILE A 246 3.21 -6.49 -2.76
N ASN A 247 2.93 -7.73 -3.16
CA ASN A 247 1.91 -8.03 -4.17
C ASN A 247 0.52 -8.01 -3.53
N THR A 248 -0.34 -7.08 -3.96
CA THR A 248 -1.64 -6.84 -3.32
C THR A 248 -2.74 -7.82 -3.73
N ARG A 249 -2.50 -8.64 -4.76
CA ARG A 249 -3.37 -9.78 -5.08
C ARG A 249 -3.11 -11.00 -4.19
N ARG A 250 -2.17 -10.90 -3.22
CA ARG A 250 -2.06 -11.85 -2.10
C ARG A 250 -2.87 -11.34 -0.91
N PRO A 251 -3.51 -12.21 -0.11
CA PRO A 251 -4.18 -11.79 1.11
C PRO A 251 -3.25 -11.00 2.01
N HIS A 252 -3.73 -9.87 2.51
CA HIS A 252 -3.02 -9.07 3.49
C HIS A 252 -3.97 -8.34 4.44
N ALA A 253 -3.46 -7.99 5.62
CA ALA A 253 -4.20 -7.31 6.68
C ALA A 253 -3.26 -6.46 7.53
N ILE A 254 -3.82 -5.58 8.36
CA ILE A 254 -3.07 -4.78 9.31
C ILE A 254 -3.55 -5.14 10.72
N CYS A 255 -2.63 -5.49 11.61
CA CYS A 255 -2.96 -5.78 13.01
C CYS A 255 -3.43 -4.51 13.74
N GLY A 256 -4.29 -4.68 14.74
CA GLY A 256 -4.70 -3.59 15.63
C GLY A 256 -3.52 -3.06 16.45
N PHE A 257 -3.72 -1.89 17.07
CA PHE A 257 -2.80 -1.29 18.02
C PHE A 257 -3.55 -0.37 18.99
N ASP A 258 -3.02 -0.21 20.19
CA ASP A 258 -3.71 0.49 21.29
C ASP A 258 -3.17 1.90 21.58
N SER A 259 -2.10 2.34 20.91
CA SER A 259 -1.52 3.67 21.10
C SER A 259 -0.73 4.16 19.89
N GLY A 260 -0.52 5.48 19.83
CA GLY A 260 0.20 6.14 18.73
C GLY A 260 -0.65 6.22 17.45
N LYS A 261 0.02 6.40 16.32
CA LYS A 261 -0.58 6.50 14.99
C LYS A 261 0.16 5.60 14.01
N ARG A 262 -0.56 5.12 13.00
CA ARG A 262 0.03 4.43 11.85
C ARG A 262 -0.24 5.25 10.60
N ILE A 263 0.78 5.91 10.08
CA ILE A 263 0.66 6.81 8.93
C ILE A 263 1.59 6.31 7.83
N SER A 264 1.06 6.19 6.60
CA SER A 264 1.88 5.85 5.43
C SER A 264 1.48 6.68 4.22
N MET A 265 2.47 7.09 3.42
CA MET A 265 2.27 7.50 2.04
C MET A 265 2.23 6.24 1.16
N GLN A 266 1.15 6.06 0.40
CA GLN A 266 0.92 4.83 -0.36
C GLN A 266 0.62 5.09 -1.84
N SER A 267 1.12 4.19 -2.68
CA SER A 267 0.69 4.05 -4.06
C SER A 267 0.53 2.57 -4.40
N PHE A 268 -0.39 2.25 -5.30
CA PHE A 268 -0.35 1.01 -6.06
C PHE A 268 0.65 1.12 -7.21
N ILE A 269 1.18 -0.03 -7.61
CA ILE A 269 2.12 -0.21 -8.71
C ILE A 269 1.63 -1.35 -9.60
N GLY A 270 1.48 -1.09 -10.89
CA GLY A 270 1.10 -2.08 -11.90
C GLY A 270 2.30 -2.47 -12.73
N TYR A 271 2.33 -3.73 -13.17
CA TYR A 271 3.41 -4.29 -13.96
C TYR A 271 2.88 -5.22 -15.04
N ASN A 272 3.45 -5.08 -16.24
CA ASN A 272 3.38 -5.99 -17.37
C ASN A 272 4.80 -6.20 -17.91
N ALA A 273 5.12 -7.40 -18.38
CA ALA A 273 6.43 -7.67 -18.97
C ALA A 273 6.68 -6.77 -20.19
N GLY A 274 7.82 -6.07 -20.20
CA GLY A 274 8.21 -5.18 -21.29
C GLY A 274 7.55 -3.79 -21.26
N GLU A 275 6.83 -3.45 -20.18
CA GLU A 275 6.22 -2.14 -19.94
C GLU A 275 6.84 -1.44 -18.71
N PRO A 276 6.69 -0.10 -18.56
CA PRO A 276 7.07 0.59 -17.33
C PRO A 276 6.24 0.13 -16.13
N PHE A 277 6.72 0.42 -14.93
CA PHE A 277 5.87 0.38 -13.74
C PHE A 277 4.86 1.53 -13.76
N TYR A 278 3.59 1.23 -13.53
CA TYR A 278 2.51 2.22 -13.51
C TYR A 278 2.08 2.55 -12.09
N PHE A 279 2.13 3.81 -11.67
CA PHE A 279 1.78 4.25 -10.31
C PHE A 279 0.40 4.92 -10.25
N TRP A 280 -0.42 4.57 -9.27
CA TRP A 280 -1.69 5.26 -8.96
C TRP A 280 -2.10 5.09 -7.50
N CYS A 281 -3.11 5.83 -7.04
CA CYS A 281 -3.78 5.61 -5.74
C CYS A 281 -5.25 6.02 -5.77
#